data_AF-S0EEU8-F1
#
_entry.id   AF-S0EEU8-F1
#
_cell.length_a   1.000
_cell.length_b   1.000
_cell.length_c   1.000
_cell.angle_alpha   90.00
_cell.angle_beta   90.00
_cell.angle_gamma   90.00
#
_symmetry.space_group_name_H-M   'P 1'
#
loop_
_entity.id
_entity.type
_entity.pdbx_description
1 polymer ?
#
loop_
_entity_poly.entity_id
_entity_poly.type
_entity_poly.pdbx_seq_one_letter_code
_entity_poly.pdbx_strand_id
1 'polypeptide(L)'
;MGDPLSVASGLIAVVTATLQSSKILYETIQSFRNHQTAVLDLVRELEGLESVLTPLQDHVRSDETAFLPLKAPLIQCRQACLDFQILIEQNSRRTRAEARTSWRDWAKLIYMNGDITSFKELLAGYKGTITIALADANLRSSKVTLQVLNDYKNLICDTKLDLEKHLKDIDSKLQDIVSQGATTEAAEGQANLRKFESEKESTERCLEYLKHLLEEINGMSFQPVSTGSASNTTVISVSAGNMTLADSLTISTLKTCSYNLSDTIDRLESHRDNTEENLRRRSSVPDSNHKIDPGANRETLRNELESTKQCLSISASGTMENKYACLH
;
A
#
# COMPACT_ATOMS: atom_id res chain seq x y z
N MET A 1 -14.19 40.05 11.52
CA MET A 1 -12.93 39.39 11.13
C MET A 1 -13.34 38.04 10.56
N GLY A 2 -13.20 37.85 9.24
CA GLY A 2 -13.66 36.64 8.56
C GLY A 2 -12.68 35.49 8.78
N ASP A 3 -13.23 34.30 9.01
CA ASP A 3 -12.48 33.05 9.17
C ASP A 3 -11.58 32.79 7.95
N PRO A 4 -10.27 32.48 8.13
CA PRO A 4 -9.36 32.18 7.01
C PRO A 4 -9.63 30.82 6.34
N LEU A 5 -10.64 30.07 6.78
CA LEU A 5 -10.99 28.73 6.28
C LEU A 5 -12.33 28.70 5.53
N SER A 6 -13.01 29.84 5.38
CA SER A 6 -14.36 29.93 4.79
C SER A 6 -14.37 30.52 3.36
N VAL A 7 -13.30 30.28 2.60
CA VAL A 7 -13.32 30.31 1.14
C VAL A 7 -13.01 28.88 0.73
N ALA A 8 -13.99 28.18 0.16
CA ALA A 8 -13.92 26.78 -0.19
C ALA A 8 -12.55 26.41 -0.80
N SER A 9 -11.74 25.65 -0.06
CA SER A 9 -10.48 25.12 -0.59
C SER A 9 -10.84 24.22 -1.77
N GLY A 10 -10.65 24.73 -2.99
CA GLY A 10 -10.80 23.98 -4.23
C GLY A 10 -9.88 22.75 -4.20
N LEU A 11 -10.23 21.73 -4.97
CA LEU A 11 -9.45 20.50 -5.02
C LEU A 11 -7.99 20.77 -5.38
N ILE A 12 -7.73 21.78 -6.22
CA ILE A 12 -6.37 22.19 -6.57
C ILE A 12 -5.54 22.62 -5.34
N ALA A 13 -6.16 23.31 -4.39
CA ALA A 13 -5.50 23.73 -3.16
C ALA A 13 -5.25 22.52 -2.25
N VAL A 14 -6.19 21.57 -2.21
CA VAL A 14 -6.03 20.29 -1.50
C VAL A 14 -4.86 19.50 -2.07
N VAL A 15 -4.83 19.24 -3.38
CA VAL A 15 -3.74 18.51 -4.06
C VAL A 15 -2.39 19.18 -3.79
N THR A 16 -2.33 20.51 -3.91
CA THR A 16 -1.10 21.28 -3.66
C THR A 16 -0.63 21.12 -2.22
N ALA A 17 -1.54 21.22 -1.25
CA ALA A 17 -1.20 21.06 0.15
C ALA A 17 -0.76 19.62 0.48
N THR A 18 -1.40 18.60 -0.11
CA THR A 18 -0.98 17.19 0.01
C THR A 18 0.42 16.99 -0.52
N LEU A 19 0.72 17.48 -1.74
CA LEU A 19 2.05 17.42 -2.35
C LEU A 19 3.12 18.12 -1.50
N GLN A 20 2.82 19.28 -0.94
CA GLN A 20 3.76 19.97 -0.05
C GLN A 20 4.00 19.17 1.22
N SER A 21 2.97 18.62 1.84
CA SER A 21 3.13 17.83 3.06
C SER A 21 3.94 16.55 2.85
N SER A 22 3.77 15.86 1.70
CA SER A 22 4.55 14.66 1.40
C SER A 22 6.03 14.99 1.16
N LYS A 23 6.34 16.12 0.50
CA LYS A 23 7.71 16.62 0.32
C LYS A 23 8.39 16.96 1.63
N ILE A 24 7.71 17.70 2.51
CA ILE A 24 8.25 18.05 3.83
C ILE A 24 8.53 16.78 4.64
N LEU A 25 7.63 15.79 4.59
CA LEU A 25 7.86 14.52 5.26
C LEU A 25 9.08 13.77 4.67
N TYR A 26 9.19 13.70 3.34
CA TYR A 26 10.34 13.10 2.66
C TYR A 26 11.66 13.78 3.08
N GLU A 27 11.72 15.12 3.04
CA GLU A 27 12.90 15.89 3.45
C GLU A 27 13.23 15.67 4.92
N THR A 28 12.20 15.61 5.78
CA THR A 28 12.34 15.31 7.20
C THR A 28 13.00 13.94 7.38
N ILE A 29 12.49 12.89 6.72
CA ILE A 29 13.04 11.53 6.80
C ILE A 29 14.49 11.50 6.26
N GLN A 30 14.76 12.14 5.11
CA GLN A 30 16.10 12.18 4.52
C GLN A 30 17.14 12.90 5.37
N SER A 31 16.72 13.90 6.16
CA SER A 31 17.63 14.60 7.06
C SER A 31 18.24 13.68 8.13
N PHE A 32 17.61 12.52 8.39
CA PHE A 32 18.14 11.49 9.28
C PHE A 32 18.89 10.43 8.45
N ARG A 33 20.18 10.20 8.77
CA ARG A 33 20.94 9.07 8.19
C ARG A 33 20.35 7.75 8.70
N ASN A 34 19.72 6.96 7.83
CA ASN A 34 19.17 5.65 8.16
C ASN A 34 19.41 4.63 7.03
N HIS A 35 19.69 3.37 7.36
CA HIS A 35 19.76 2.25 6.41
C HIS A 35 18.76 1.12 6.73
N GLN A 36 17.78 1.36 7.60
CA GLN A 36 16.71 0.40 7.86
C GLN A 36 15.80 0.28 6.62
N THR A 37 15.60 -0.94 6.15
CA THR A 37 14.80 -1.25 4.96
C THR A 37 13.41 -0.60 4.99
N ALA A 38 12.70 -0.69 6.11
CA ALA A 38 11.37 -0.08 6.27
C ALA A 38 11.34 1.44 6.04
N VAL A 39 12.41 2.16 6.41
CA VAL A 39 12.51 3.62 6.18
C VAL A 39 12.87 3.92 4.73
N LEU A 40 13.74 3.10 4.11
CA LEU A 40 14.03 3.22 2.68
C LEU A 40 12.78 2.93 1.84
N ASP A 41 11.99 1.94 2.23
CA ASP A 41 10.72 1.61 1.57
C ASP A 41 9.71 2.75 1.72
N LEU A 42 9.62 3.38 2.91
CA LEU A 42 8.80 4.57 3.10
C LEU A 42 9.25 5.75 2.22
N VAL A 43 10.57 5.97 2.07
CA VAL A 43 11.10 7.01 1.19
C VAL A 43 10.70 6.76 -0.26
N ARG A 44 10.85 5.54 -0.76
CA ARG A 44 10.40 5.17 -2.12
C ARG A 44 8.90 5.35 -2.28
N GLU A 45 8.13 5.04 -1.24
CA GLU A 45 6.69 5.23 -1.26
C GLU A 45 6.31 6.72 -1.35
N LEU A 46 7.02 7.60 -0.64
CA LEU A 46 6.83 9.06 -0.72
C LEU A 46 7.23 9.63 -2.08
N GLU A 47 8.32 9.15 -2.68
CA GLU A 47 8.69 9.49 -4.07
C GLU A 47 7.61 9.05 -5.05
N GLY A 48 7.08 7.84 -4.88
CA GLY A 48 5.94 7.33 -5.64
C GLY A 48 4.71 8.20 -5.48
N LEU A 49 4.40 8.63 -4.26
CA LEU A 49 3.27 9.52 -3.98
C LEU A 49 3.45 10.91 -4.62
N GLU A 50 4.65 11.49 -4.57
CA GLU A 50 4.97 12.73 -5.29
C GLU A 50 4.81 12.58 -6.81
N SER A 51 5.23 11.44 -7.36
CA SER A 51 5.16 11.16 -8.79
C SER A 51 3.72 11.12 -9.34
N VAL A 52 2.73 10.81 -8.48
CA VAL A 52 1.30 10.80 -8.86
C VAL A 52 0.58 12.09 -8.47
N LEU A 53 0.99 12.77 -7.40
CA LEU A 53 0.41 14.05 -7.00
C LEU A 53 0.76 15.19 -7.97
N THR A 54 1.95 15.14 -8.60
CA THR A 54 2.38 16.17 -9.54
C THR A 54 1.50 16.18 -10.81
N PRO A 55 1.31 15.06 -11.55
CA PRO A 55 0.38 15.01 -12.67
C PRO A 55 -1.07 15.29 -12.26
N LEU A 56 -1.50 14.86 -11.06
CA LEU A 56 -2.84 15.14 -10.56
C LEU A 56 -3.09 16.65 -10.45
N GLN A 57 -2.10 17.42 -10.00
CA GLN A 57 -2.21 18.87 -9.91
C GLN A 57 -2.54 19.50 -11.28
N ASP A 58 -1.92 19.00 -12.35
CA ASP A 58 -2.16 19.49 -13.72
C ASP A 58 -3.52 19.07 -14.27
N HIS A 59 -3.96 17.84 -13.99
CA HIS A 59 -5.27 17.36 -14.41
C HIS A 59 -6.39 18.12 -13.71
N VAL A 60 -6.28 18.39 -12.40
CA VAL A 60 -7.28 19.14 -11.64
C VAL A 60 -7.41 20.59 -12.12
N ARG A 61 -6.33 21.20 -12.64
CA ARG A 61 -6.43 22.53 -13.27
C ARG A 61 -7.31 22.54 -14.53
N SER A 62 -7.40 21.40 -15.21
CA SER A 62 -8.11 21.26 -16.48
C SER A 62 -9.54 20.77 -16.27
N ASP A 63 -9.73 19.76 -15.42
CA ASP A 63 -11.02 19.18 -15.07
C ASP A 63 -11.02 18.82 -13.58
N GLU A 64 -11.44 19.77 -12.74
CA GLU A 64 -11.56 19.55 -11.29
C GLU A 64 -12.66 18.52 -10.95
N THR A 65 -13.72 18.44 -11.77
CA THR A 65 -14.92 17.67 -11.45
C THR A 65 -14.67 16.17 -11.46
N ALA A 66 -13.84 15.69 -12.40
CA ALA A 66 -13.46 14.28 -12.51
C ALA A 66 -12.73 13.73 -11.27
N PHE A 67 -12.12 14.61 -10.46
CA PHE A 67 -11.31 14.22 -9.31
C PHE A 67 -11.93 14.63 -7.96
N LEU A 68 -13.13 15.21 -7.94
CA LEU A 68 -13.83 15.53 -6.69
C LEU A 68 -13.94 14.36 -5.70
N PRO A 69 -14.15 13.09 -6.14
CA PRO A 69 -14.15 11.95 -5.23
C PRO A 69 -12.85 11.79 -4.43
N LEU A 70 -11.71 12.27 -4.94
CA LEU A 70 -10.41 12.22 -4.26
C LEU A 70 -10.25 13.28 -3.18
N LYS A 71 -11.16 14.25 -3.05
CA LYS A 71 -10.97 15.37 -2.12
C LYS A 71 -10.74 14.91 -0.67
N ALA A 72 -11.59 14.00 -0.19
CA ALA A 72 -11.46 13.45 1.16
C ALA A 72 -10.19 12.58 1.32
N PRO A 73 -9.91 11.61 0.42
CA PRO A 73 -8.65 10.88 0.41
C PRO A 73 -7.39 11.77 0.47
N LEU A 74 -7.36 12.84 -0.31
CA LEU A 74 -6.21 13.76 -0.35
C LEU A 74 -6.07 14.59 0.94
N ILE A 75 -7.18 15.02 1.53
CA ILE A 75 -7.17 15.72 2.83
C ILE A 75 -6.59 14.81 3.91
N GLN A 76 -7.00 13.55 3.91
CA GLN A 76 -6.55 12.59 4.91
C GLN A 76 -5.09 12.16 4.67
N CYS A 77 -4.69 11.94 3.41
CA CYS A 77 -3.29 11.71 3.04
C CYS A 77 -2.39 12.86 3.50
N ARG A 78 -2.83 14.12 3.32
CA ARG A 78 -2.11 15.31 3.80
C ARG A 78 -1.99 15.27 5.33
N GLN A 79 -3.07 14.98 6.03
CA GLN A 79 -3.08 14.93 7.49
C GLN A 79 -2.16 13.83 8.02
N ALA A 80 -2.18 12.64 7.40
CA ALA A 80 -1.30 11.53 7.72
C ALA A 80 0.18 11.92 7.56
N CYS A 81 0.54 12.59 6.45
CA CYS A 81 1.91 13.08 6.24
C CYS A 81 2.35 14.06 7.32
N LEU A 82 1.50 15.04 7.66
CA LEU A 82 1.79 16.04 8.70
C LEU A 82 1.91 15.42 10.09
N ASP A 83 0.98 14.54 10.45
CA ASP A 83 0.99 13.87 11.74
C ASP A 83 2.25 13.00 11.92
N PHE A 84 2.64 12.27 10.86
CA PHE A 84 3.84 11.43 10.91
C PHE A 84 5.12 12.26 10.97
N GLN A 85 5.17 13.41 10.27
CA GLN A 85 6.27 14.36 10.41
C GLN A 85 6.39 14.85 11.86
N ILE A 86 5.27 15.26 12.48
CA ILE A 86 5.23 15.70 13.88
C ILE A 86 5.71 14.57 14.79
N LEU A 87 5.30 13.33 14.53
CA LEU A 87 5.74 12.16 15.29
C LEU A 87 7.27 11.97 15.22
N ILE A 88 7.86 12.08 14.02
CA ILE A 88 9.32 12.02 13.83
C ILE A 88 10.01 13.14 14.62
N GLU A 89 9.53 14.38 14.47
CA GLU A 89 10.13 15.53 15.15
C GLU A 89 10.06 15.43 16.67
N GLN A 90 8.92 15.04 17.23
CA GLN A 90 8.74 14.89 18.67
C GLN A 90 9.67 13.81 19.25
N ASN A 91 9.80 12.68 18.56
CA ASN A 91 10.71 11.62 18.98
C ASN A 91 12.17 12.11 18.90
N SER A 92 12.55 12.85 17.85
CA SER A 92 13.91 13.40 17.72
C SER A 92 14.29 14.45 18.80
N ARG A 93 13.31 15.23 19.29
CA ARG A 93 13.54 16.24 20.34
C ARG A 93 13.74 15.63 21.72
N ARG A 94 13.01 14.55 22.04
CA ARG A 94 13.15 13.81 23.31
C ARG A 94 14.58 13.26 23.48
N THR A 95 15.20 12.79 22.41
CA THR A 95 16.57 12.23 22.41
C THR A 95 17.67 13.29 22.33
N ARG A 96 17.37 14.57 22.02
CA ARG A 96 18.40 15.62 21.96
C ARG A 96 18.97 16.00 23.33
N ALA A 97 18.24 15.74 24.41
CA ALA A 97 18.74 15.87 25.78
C ALA A 97 19.80 14.79 26.12
N GLU A 98 19.84 13.69 25.36
CA GLU A 98 20.73 12.54 25.57
C GLU A 98 21.44 12.18 24.24
N ALA A 99 22.45 12.98 23.88
CA ALA A 99 23.49 12.73 22.87
C ALA A 99 23.16 11.84 21.63
N ARG A 100 23.21 12.49 20.45
CA ARG A 100 23.18 11.96 19.07
C ARG A 100 21.82 11.34 18.67
N THR A 101 21.14 12.03 17.75
CA THR A 101 19.99 11.53 16.95
C THR A 101 20.22 10.08 16.55
N SER A 102 19.71 9.16 17.36
CA SER A 102 20.08 7.76 17.32
C SER A 102 19.02 7.02 16.53
N TRP A 103 19.46 6.40 15.45
CA TRP A 103 18.84 5.34 14.65
C TRP A 103 17.75 4.50 15.35
N ARG A 104 17.89 4.22 16.64
CA ARG A 104 16.96 3.42 17.45
C ARG A 104 15.56 4.02 17.62
N ASP A 105 15.35 5.29 17.29
CA ASP A 105 14.06 5.96 17.54
C ASP A 105 13.00 5.64 16.47
N TRP A 106 13.41 5.19 15.27
CA TRP A 106 12.47 4.82 14.20
C TRP A 106 11.61 3.61 14.56
N ALA A 107 12.19 2.60 15.21
CA ALA A 107 11.45 1.41 15.65
C ALA A 107 10.37 1.71 16.72
N LYS A 108 10.39 2.91 17.32
CA LYS A 108 9.40 3.35 18.31
C LYS A 108 8.31 4.23 17.71
N LEU A 109 8.40 4.58 16.43
CA LEU A 109 7.38 5.38 15.77
C LEU A 109 6.12 4.54 15.58
N ILE A 110 5.10 4.86 16.36
CA ILE A 110 3.78 4.26 16.26
C ILE A 110 2.81 5.33 15.78
N TYR A 111 2.20 5.10 14.63
CA TYR A 111 1.13 5.92 14.07
C TYR A 111 -0.13 5.07 13.96
N MET A 112 -1.22 5.51 14.58
CA MET A 112 -2.50 4.77 14.58
C MET A 112 -2.32 3.28 14.95
N ASN A 113 -1.60 3.04 16.04
CA ASN A 113 -1.24 1.71 16.55
C ASN A 113 -0.55 0.80 15.50
N GLY A 114 0.06 1.38 14.47
CA GLY A 114 0.85 0.71 13.46
C GLY A 114 2.29 1.24 13.44
N ASP A 115 3.21 0.43 12.94
CA ASP A 115 4.61 0.81 12.78
C ASP A 115 4.83 1.59 11.46
N ILE A 116 6.10 1.81 11.11
CA ILE A 116 6.48 2.45 9.84
C ILE A 116 5.95 1.66 8.63
N THR A 117 5.90 0.34 8.72
CA THR A 117 5.41 -0.52 7.64
C THR A 117 3.93 -0.29 7.42
N SER A 118 3.13 -0.23 8.49
CA SER A 118 1.70 0.12 8.42
C SER A 118 1.48 1.52 7.84
N PHE A 119 2.30 2.50 8.23
CA PHE A 119 2.21 3.86 7.67
C PHE A 119 2.56 3.89 6.17
N LYS A 120 3.54 3.10 5.73
CA LYS A 120 3.86 2.94 4.31
C LYS A 120 2.71 2.29 3.55
N GLU A 121 2.09 1.23 4.09
CA GLU A 121 0.91 0.58 3.48
C GLU A 121 -0.27 1.56 3.35
N LEU A 122 -0.50 2.40 4.36
CA LEU A 122 -1.46 3.49 4.32
C LEU A 122 -1.20 4.45 3.12
N LEU A 123 0.05 4.91 2.96
CA LEU A 123 0.41 5.77 1.83
C LEU A 123 0.26 5.07 0.47
N ALA A 124 0.55 3.77 0.41
CA ALA A 124 0.37 2.97 -0.79
C ALA A 124 -1.10 2.91 -1.23
N GLY A 125 -2.04 2.80 -0.29
CA GLY A 125 -3.49 2.87 -0.57
C GLY A 125 -3.89 4.21 -1.21
N TYR A 126 -3.39 5.33 -0.67
CA TYR A 126 -3.61 6.65 -1.26
C TYR A 126 -2.99 6.80 -2.64
N LYS A 127 -1.73 6.41 -2.80
CA LYS A 127 -1.01 6.45 -4.08
C LYS A 127 -1.72 5.61 -5.13
N GLY A 128 -2.14 4.39 -4.79
CA GLY A 128 -2.88 3.50 -5.69
C GLY A 128 -4.19 4.14 -6.18
N THR A 129 -4.97 4.71 -5.26
CA THR A 129 -6.23 5.40 -5.59
C THR A 129 -5.99 6.59 -6.54
N ILE A 130 -4.97 7.42 -6.27
CA ILE A 130 -4.61 8.55 -7.14
C ILE A 130 -4.13 8.08 -8.51
N THR A 131 -3.31 7.03 -8.55
CA THR A 131 -2.80 6.43 -9.80
C THR A 131 -3.95 5.96 -10.67
N ILE A 132 -4.94 5.31 -10.06
CA ILE A 132 -6.14 4.82 -10.75
C ILE A 132 -6.94 5.99 -11.32
N ALA A 133 -7.15 7.05 -10.55
CA ALA A 133 -7.86 8.24 -11.03
C ALA A 133 -7.18 8.90 -12.23
N LEU A 134 -5.84 8.98 -12.21
CA LEU A 134 -5.06 9.49 -13.33
C LEU A 134 -5.15 8.58 -14.55
N ALA A 135 -5.05 7.27 -14.34
CA ALA A 135 -5.23 6.30 -15.40
C ALA A 135 -6.63 6.42 -16.01
N ASP A 136 -7.68 6.57 -15.20
CA ASP A 136 -9.05 6.78 -15.65
C ASP A 136 -9.21 8.01 -16.57
N ALA A 137 -8.68 9.16 -16.15
CA ALA A 137 -8.70 10.39 -16.94
C ALA A 137 -7.97 10.23 -18.28
N ASN A 138 -6.84 9.50 -18.28
CA ASN A 138 -6.10 9.17 -19.49
C ASN A 138 -6.87 8.20 -20.41
N LEU A 139 -7.54 7.19 -19.85
CA LEU A 139 -8.35 6.25 -20.61
C LEU A 139 -9.54 6.95 -21.29
N ARG A 140 -10.18 7.90 -20.61
CA ARG A 140 -11.31 8.68 -21.17
C ARG A 140 -10.89 9.58 -22.34
N SER A 141 -9.63 10.01 -22.38
CA SER A 141 -9.11 10.94 -23.40
C SER A 141 -8.35 10.25 -24.54
N SER A 142 -8.07 8.94 -24.45
CA SER A 142 -7.16 8.24 -25.36
C SER A 142 -7.76 6.98 -25.99
N LYS A 143 -7.23 6.58 -27.16
CA LYS A 143 -7.46 5.24 -27.71
C LYS A 143 -6.57 4.25 -26.97
N VAL A 144 -7.15 3.20 -26.40
CA VAL A 144 -6.45 2.27 -25.50
C VAL A 144 -6.49 0.86 -26.04
N THR A 145 -5.45 0.07 -25.75
CA THR A 145 -5.42 -1.35 -26.07
C THR A 145 -6.13 -2.15 -24.99
N LEU A 146 -6.59 -3.37 -25.34
CA LEU A 146 -7.18 -4.28 -24.36
C LEU A 146 -6.20 -4.66 -23.25
N GLN A 147 -4.91 -4.75 -23.57
CA GLN A 147 -3.87 -5.02 -22.59
C GLN A 147 -3.83 -3.93 -21.52
N VAL A 148 -3.80 -2.66 -21.94
CA VAL A 148 -3.82 -1.50 -21.02
C VAL A 148 -5.10 -1.48 -20.19
N LEU A 149 -6.24 -1.85 -20.78
CA LEU A 149 -7.50 -1.94 -20.06
C LEU A 149 -7.49 -3.06 -18.99
N ASN A 150 -6.92 -4.22 -19.32
CA ASN A 150 -6.80 -5.33 -18.39
C ASN A 150 -5.82 -5.00 -17.25
N ASP A 151 -4.69 -4.37 -17.57
CA ASP A 151 -3.70 -3.89 -16.60
C ASP A 151 -4.30 -2.85 -15.66
N TYR A 152 -5.20 -2.00 -16.17
CA TYR A 152 -5.95 -1.06 -15.35
C TYR A 152 -6.96 -1.75 -14.42
N LYS A 153 -7.73 -2.73 -14.91
CA LYS A 153 -8.63 -3.53 -14.05
C LYS A 153 -7.86 -4.27 -12.95
N ASN A 154 -6.70 -4.82 -13.30
CA ASN A 154 -5.78 -5.45 -12.37
C ASN A 154 -5.36 -4.47 -11.26
N LEU A 155 -4.92 -3.27 -11.64
CA LEU A 155 -4.53 -2.24 -10.68
C LEU A 155 -5.67 -1.86 -9.72
N ILE A 156 -6.91 -1.75 -10.23
CA ILE A 156 -8.11 -1.49 -9.42
C ILE A 156 -8.34 -2.62 -8.41
N CYS A 157 -8.32 -3.88 -8.86
CA CYS A 157 -8.53 -5.03 -7.97
C CYS A 157 -7.45 -5.12 -6.90
N ASP A 158 -6.18 -4.94 -7.26
CA ASP A 158 -5.05 -5.05 -6.34
C ASP A 158 -5.14 -3.94 -5.28
N THR A 159 -5.36 -2.68 -5.70
CA THR A 159 -5.52 -1.54 -4.78
C THR A 159 -6.73 -1.71 -3.87
N LYS A 160 -7.85 -2.25 -4.40
CA LYS A 160 -9.05 -2.52 -3.61
C LYS A 160 -8.77 -3.53 -2.49
N LEU A 161 -8.08 -4.63 -2.79
CA LEU A 161 -7.73 -5.64 -1.78
C LEU A 161 -6.88 -5.06 -0.66
N ASP A 162 -5.90 -4.23 -1.01
CA ASP A 162 -5.03 -3.55 -0.03
C ASP A 162 -5.84 -2.60 0.87
N LEU A 163 -6.77 -1.82 0.29
CA LEU A 163 -7.65 -0.93 1.03
C LEU A 163 -8.66 -1.69 1.92
N GLU A 164 -9.18 -2.83 1.47
CA GLU A 164 -10.06 -3.68 2.29
C GLU A 164 -9.31 -4.27 3.49
N LYS A 165 -8.05 -4.69 3.29
CA LYS A 165 -7.16 -5.14 4.38
C LYS A 165 -6.93 -4.00 5.40
N HIS A 166 -6.64 -2.80 4.91
CA HIS A 166 -6.42 -1.61 5.74
C HIS A 166 -7.69 -1.21 6.52
N LEU A 167 -8.86 -1.23 5.88
CA LEU A 167 -10.14 -0.95 6.52
C LEU A 167 -10.43 -1.92 7.67
N LYS A 168 -10.15 -3.21 7.47
CA LYS A 168 -10.30 -4.24 8.50
C LYS A 168 -9.35 -4.01 9.68
N ASP A 169 -8.11 -3.59 9.42
CA ASP A 169 -7.14 -3.24 10.46
C ASP A 169 -7.62 -2.04 11.29
N ILE A 170 -8.11 -0.98 10.63
CA ILE A 170 -8.70 0.19 11.30
C ILE A 170 -9.89 -0.21 12.17
N ASP A 171 -10.81 -1.02 11.65
CA ASP A 171 -11.98 -1.47 12.40
C ASP A 171 -11.59 -2.29 13.64
N SER A 172 -10.61 -3.18 13.52
CA SER A 172 -10.08 -3.93 14.66
C SER A 172 -9.50 -2.99 15.72
N LYS A 173 -8.65 -2.04 15.31
CA LYS A 173 -8.02 -1.08 16.22
C LYS A 173 -9.05 -0.15 16.88
N LEU A 174 -10.10 0.26 16.17
CA LEU A 174 -11.21 1.03 16.72
C LEU A 174 -11.96 0.24 17.80
N GLN A 175 -12.27 -1.03 17.54
CA GLN A 175 -12.95 -1.90 18.52
C GLN A 175 -12.11 -2.09 19.78
N ASP A 176 -10.79 -2.24 19.64
CA ASP A 176 -9.88 -2.36 20.79
C ASP A 176 -9.89 -1.09 21.64
N ILE A 177 -9.85 0.09 21.02
CA ILE A 177 -9.90 1.39 21.72
C ILE A 177 -11.23 1.56 22.46
N VAL A 178 -12.35 1.22 21.83
CA VAL A 178 -13.68 1.30 22.46
C VAL A 178 -13.80 0.32 23.64
N SER A 179 -13.27 -0.89 23.48
CA SER A 179 -13.29 -1.94 24.51
C SER A 179 -12.38 -1.66 25.70
N GLN A 180 -11.27 -0.94 25.49
CA GLN A 180 -10.29 -0.62 26.54
C GLN A 180 -10.67 0.58 27.42
N GLY A 181 -11.79 1.27 27.15
CA GLY A 181 -12.48 2.17 28.08
C GLY A 181 -11.62 3.03 29.03
N ALA A 182 -11.28 4.24 28.60
CA ALA A 182 -11.04 5.42 29.48
C ALA A 182 -9.98 5.28 30.60
N THR A 183 -8.81 4.69 30.36
CA THR A 183 -7.71 4.64 31.37
C THR A 183 -6.51 5.54 31.10
N THR A 184 -6.48 6.33 30.03
CA THR A 184 -5.41 7.34 29.86
C THR A 184 -5.93 8.57 29.11
N GLU A 185 -5.90 9.72 29.81
CA GLU A 185 -6.09 11.10 29.32
C GLU A 185 -7.14 11.30 28.22
N ALA A 186 -8.36 11.69 28.63
CA ALA A 186 -9.53 11.83 27.77
C ALA A 186 -9.32 12.65 26.47
N ALA A 187 -8.33 13.55 26.43
CA ALA A 187 -8.00 14.35 25.25
C ALA A 187 -7.18 13.57 24.18
N GLU A 188 -6.21 12.74 24.58
CA GLU A 188 -5.37 11.98 23.65
C GLU A 188 -6.14 10.78 23.07
N GLY A 189 -6.94 10.11 23.91
CA GLY A 189 -7.87 9.06 23.47
C GLY A 189 -8.90 9.59 22.46
N GLN A 190 -9.45 10.79 22.67
CA GLN A 190 -10.40 11.41 21.74
C GLN A 190 -9.74 11.86 20.44
N ALA A 191 -8.51 12.38 20.49
CA ALA A 191 -7.75 12.74 19.30
C ALA A 191 -7.43 11.51 18.44
N ASN A 192 -7.03 10.40 19.06
CA ASN A 192 -6.78 9.15 18.35
C ASN A 192 -8.05 8.58 17.73
N LEU A 193 -9.17 8.57 18.46
CA LEU A 193 -10.46 8.11 17.92
C LEU A 193 -10.85 8.86 16.65
N ARG A 194 -10.76 10.20 16.65
CA ARG A 194 -11.06 11.02 15.47
C ARG A 194 -10.16 10.72 14.28
N LYS A 195 -8.88 10.39 14.51
CA LYS A 195 -7.94 9.99 13.44
C LYS A 195 -8.38 8.69 12.80
N PHE A 196 -8.72 7.68 13.60
CA PHE A 196 -9.24 6.41 13.10
C PHE A 196 -10.56 6.57 12.34
N GLU A 197 -11.49 7.37 12.84
CA GLU A 197 -12.76 7.65 12.16
C GLU A 197 -12.53 8.36 10.80
N SER A 198 -11.67 9.38 10.78
CA SER A 198 -11.35 10.11 9.54
C SER A 198 -10.66 9.20 8.51
N GLU A 199 -9.78 8.32 8.98
CA GLU A 199 -9.06 7.36 8.13
C GLU A 199 -9.99 6.28 7.59
N LYS A 200 -10.92 5.79 8.41
CA LYS A 200 -11.97 4.86 7.99
C LYS A 200 -12.81 5.48 6.87
N GLU A 201 -13.34 6.68 7.11
CA GLU A 201 -14.19 7.38 6.14
C GLU A 201 -13.44 7.65 4.82
N SER A 202 -12.16 8.01 4.91
CA SER A 202 -11.27 8.20 3.75
C SER A 202 -11.08 6.90 2.96
N THR A 203 -10.79 5.80 3.64
CA THR A 203 -10.61 4.46 3.04
C THR A 203 -11.90 3.97 2.37
N GLU A 204 -13.05 4.16 3.01
CA GLU A 204 -14.36 3.84 2.45
C GLU A 204 -14.64 4.63 1.16
N ARG A 205 -14.27 5.91 1.12
CA ARG A 205 -14.39 6.72 -0.11
C ARG A 205 -13.46 6.28 -1.23
N CYS A 206 -12.23 5.87 -0.91
CA CYS A 206 -11.36 5.26 -1.91
C CYS A 206 -12.02 4.01 -2.51
N LEU A 207 -12.55 3.12 -1.66
CA LEU A 207 -13.22 1.89 -2.11
C LEU A 207 -14.47 2.17 -2.95
N GLU A 208 -15.30 3.13 -2.56
CA GLU A 208 -16.49 3.53 -3.31
C GLU A 208 -16.11 4.06 -4.70
N TYR A 209 -15.08 4.90 -4.76
CA TYR A 209 -14.55 5.42 -6.03
C TYR A 209 -14.02 4.30 -6.93
N LEU A 210 -13.22 3.39 -6.40
CA LEU A 210 -12.69 2.24 -7.15
C LEU A 210 -13.80 1.32 -7.68
N LYS A 211 -14.86 1.12 -6.88
CA LYS A 211 -16.02 0.34 -7.29
C LYS A 211 -16.77 1.00 -8.44
N HIS A 212 -17.01 2.31 -8.35
CA HIS A 212 -17.65 3.08 -9.42
C HIS A 212 -16.89 2.97 -10.74
N LEU A 213 -15.57 3.17 -10.70
CA LEU A 213 -14.73 3.05 -11.89
C LEU A 213 -14.81 1.64 -12.50
N LEU A 214 -14.79 0.60 -11.68
CA LEU A 214 -14.91 -0.77 -12.15
C LEU A 214 -16.26 -1.02 -12.86
N GLU A 215 -17.34 -0.48 -12.32
CA GLU A 215 -18.68 -0.55 -12.93
C GLU A 215 -18.73 0.20 -14.27
N GLU A 216 -18.19 1.42 -14.33
CA GLU A 216 -18.09 2.21 -15.56
C GLU A 216 -17.31 1.45 -16.65
N ILE A 217 -16.15 0.88 -16.31
CA ILE A 217 -15.33 0.13 -17.26
C ILE A 217 -16.05 -1.12 -17.77
N ASN A 218 -16.78 -1.82 -16.91
CA ASN A 218 -17.54 -3.00 -17.33
C ASN A 218 -18.76 -2.63 -18.18
N GLY A 219 -19.29 -1.41 -18.03
CA GLY A 219 -20.36 -0.86 -18.87
C GLY A 219 -19.89 -0.29 -20.21
N MET A 220 -18.57 -0.09 -20.41
CA MET A 220 -18.06 0.46 -21.66
C MET A 220 -18.23 -0.52 -22.83
N SER A 221 -18.83 -0.02 -23.92
CA SER A 221 -18.93 -0.72 -25.21
C SER A 221 -17.80 -0.27 -26.13
N PHE A 222 -16.88 -1.17 -26.47
CA PHE A 222 -15.70 -0.87 -27.28
C PHE A 222 -15.98 -1.09 -28.77
N GLN A 223 -15.89 -0.04 -29.58
CA GLN A 223 -16.01 -0.15 -31.04
C GLN A 223 -14.65 -0.36 -31.74
N PRO A 224 -14.58 -1.22 -32.77
CA PRO A 224 -13.36 -1.37 -33.57
C PRO A 224 -13.03 -0.09 -34.34
N VAL A 225 -11.79 0.40 -34.22
CA VAL A 225 -11.29 1.49 -35.06
C VAL A 225 -10.67 0.87 -36.32
N SER A 226 -11.29 1.08 -37.49
CA SER A 226 -10.65 0.75 -38.78
C SER A 226 -9.48 1.71 -39.02
N THR A 227 -8.25 1.19 -39.00
CA THR A 227 -7.10 1.88 -39.57
C THR A 227 -7.20 1.79 -41.09
N GLY A 228 -7.48 2.93 -41.74
CA GLY A 228 -7.41 3.04 -43.20
C GLY A 228 -6.05 2.57 -43.71
N SER A 229 -6.07 1.58 -44.60
CA SER A 229 -4.88 0.90 -45.13
C SER A 229 -4.10 1.81 -46.07
N ALA A 230 -2.77 1.84 -45.88
CA ALA A 230 -1.87 1.50 -46.98
C ALA A 230 -0.61 0.83 -46.42
N SER A 231 -0.44 -0.44 -46.81
CA SER A 231 0.82 -1.20 -46.88
C SER A 231 1.31 -1.96 -45.63
N ASN A 232 0.99 -3.26 -45.64
CA ASN A 232 1.89 -4.39 -45.41
C ASN A 232 2.81 -4.36 -44.17
N THR A 233 2.22 -4.39 -42.98
CA THR A 233 2.68 -5.22 -41.85
C THR A 233 1.45 -5.36 -40.94
N THR A 234 0.84 -6.56 -40.91
CA THR A 234 -0.30 -6.84 -40.05
C THR A 234 0.15 -6.88 -38.60
N VAL A 235 0.23 -5.71 -37.98
CA VAL A 235 0.08 -5.57 -36.54
C VAL A 235 -1.41 -5.78 -36.28
N ILE A 236 -1.75 -6.97 -35.79
CA ILE A 236 -3.12 -7.31 -35.41
C ILE A 236 -3.45 -6.49 -34.16
N SER A 237 -4.11 -5.34 -34.34
CA SER A 237 -4.81 -4.63 -33.27
C SER A 237 -6.29 -5.07 -33.30
N VAL A 238 -6.64 -6.03 -32.45
CA VAL A 238 -8.01 -6.57 -32.33
C VAL A 238 -8.65 -6.09 -31.03
N SER A 239 -9.87 -5.56 -31.14
CA SER A 239 -10.87 -5.44 -30.07
C SER A 239 -11.60 -6.78 -29.93
N ALA A 240 -11.76 -7.30 -28.72
CA ALA A 240 -11.94 -8.74 -28.46
C ALA A 240 -13.38 -9.25 -28.62
N GLY A 241 -13.58 -10.13 -29.61
CA GLY A 241 -14.24 -11.41 -29.35
C GLY A 241 -13.11 -12.42 -29.07
N ASN A 242 -13.12 -13.27 -28.04
CA ASN A 242 -14.22 -14.11 -27.57
C ASN A 242 -13.97 -14.54 -26.11
N MET A 243 -13.97 -13.61 -25.15
CA MET A 243 -13.70 -13.96 -23.75
C MET A 243 -14.98 -13.88 -22.92
N THR A 244 -15.37 -15.00 -22.32
CA THR A 244 -16.64 -15.16 -21.59
C THR A 244 -16.51 -14.67 -20.14
N LEU A 245 -17.64 -14.44 -19.47
CA LEU A 245 -17.70 -14.12 -18.04
C LEU A 245 -16.99 -15.16 -17.16
N ALA A 246 -17.02 -16.44 -17.58
CA ALA A 246 -16.33 -17.53 -16.91
C ALA A 246 -14.81 -17.43 -17.02
N ASP A 247 -14.29 -16.97 -18.17
CA ASP A 247 -12.85 -16.77 -18.38
C ASP A 247 -12.33 -15.64 -17.50
N SER A 248 -13.10 -14.56 -17.37
CA SER A 248 -12.80 -13.42 -16.50
C SER A 248 -12.76 -13.81 -15.00
N LEU A 249 -13.74 -14.59 -14.54
CA LEU A 249 -13.79 -15.06 -13.15
C LEU A 249 -12.66 -16.05 -12.84
N THR A 250 -12.34 -16.93 -13.78
CA THR A 250 -11.25 -17.90 -13.66
C THR A 250 -9.90 -17.20 -13.53
N ILE A 251 -9.61 -16.20 -14.38
CA ILE A 251 -8.36 -15.44 -14.33
C ILE A 251 -8.24 -14.63 -13.03
N SER A 252 -9.33 -13.99 -12.60
CA SER A 252 -9.36 -13.26 -11.34
C SER A 252 -9.03 -14.17 -10.16
N THR A 253 -9.67 -15.35 -10.10
CA THR A 253 -9.45 -16.34 -9.02
C THR A 253 -8.03 -16.90 -9.04
N LEU A 254 -7.49 -17.22 -10.22
CA LEU A 254 -6.11 -17.69 -10.38
C LEU A 254 -5.10 -16.63 -9.95
N LYS A 255 -5.39 -15.36 -10.21
CA LYS A 255 -4.53 -14.24 -9.81
C LYS A 255 -4.55 -13.99 -8.31
N THR A 256 -5.71 -14.03 -7.67
CA THR A 256 -5.83 -14.01 -6.20
C THR A 256 -5.06 -15.17 -5.57
N CYS A 257 -5.14 -16.36 -6.16
CA CYS A 257 -4.35 -17.50 -5.73
C CYS A 257 -2.84 -17.24 -5.87
N SER A 258 -2.40 -16.65 -6.98
CA SER A 258 -1.01 -16.27 -7.21
C SER A 258 -0.49 -15.27 -6.17
N TYR A 259 -1.30 -14.27 -5.79
CA TYR A 259 -0.91 -13.29 -4.77
C TYR A 259 -0.80 -13.93 -3.38
N ASN A 260 -1.79 -14.72 -2.99
CA ASN A 260 -1.76 -15.45 -1.72
C ASN A 260 -0.56 -16.40 -1.64
N LEU A 261 -0.20 -17.01 -2.77
CA LEU A 261 0.98 -17.88 -2.86
C LEU A 261 2.28 -17.08 -2.74
N SER A 262 2.38 -15.92 -3.38
CA SER A 262 3.55 -15.03 -3.26
C SER A 262 3.73 -14.50 -1.84
N ASP A 263 2.65 -14.03 -1.19
CA ASP A 263 2.69 -13.62 0.23
C ASP A 263 3.11 -14.77 1.15
N THR A 264 2.58 -15.98 0.88
CA THR A 264 2.97 -17.17 1.64
C THR A 264 4.45 -17.51 1.43
N ILE A 265 4.97 -17.37 0.21
CA ILE A 265 6.40 -17.55 -0.10
C ILE A 265 7.23 -16.52 0.67
N ASP A 266 6.92 -15.23 0.59
CA ASP A 266 7.66 -14.17 1.28
C ASP A 266 7.68 -14.39 2.81
N ARG A 267 6.56 -14.82 3.38
CA ARG A 267 6.45 -15.16 4.81
C ARG A 267 7.26 -16.39 5.18
N LEU A 268 7.27 -17.42 4.34
CA LEU A 268 8.07 -18.63 4.55
C LEU A 268 9.57 -18.34 4.39
N GLU A 269 9.98 -17.48 3.46
CA GLU A 269 11.37 -17.04 3.30
C GLU A 269 11.83 -16.22 4.51
N SER A 270 11.02 -15.26 4.95
CA SER A 270 11.28 -14.48 6.16
C SER A 270 11.38 -15.38 7.41
N HIS A 271 10.48 -16.36 7.53
CA HIS A 271 10.52 -17.34 8.63
C HIS A 271 11.77 -18.22 8.56
N ARG A 272 12.16 -18.70 7.38
CA ARG A 272 13.40 -19.46 7.16
C ARG A 272 14.63 -18.67 7.62
N ASP A 273 14.74 -17.42 7.17
CA ASP A 273 15.91 -16.58 7.44
C ASP A 273 16.03 -16.27 8.94
N ASN A 274 14.90 -16.00 9.61
CA ASN A 274 14.84 -15.78 11.06
C ASN A 274 15.21 -17.05 11.85
N THR A 275 14.72 -18.21 11.44
CA THR A 275 15.04 -19.50 12.08
C THR A 275 16.52 -19.86 11.88
N GLU A 276 17.10 -19.59 10.71
CA GLU A 276 18.53 -19.77 10.46
C GLU A 276 19.39 -18.80 11.31
N GLU A 277 18.98 -17.54 11.42
CA GLU A 277 19.68 -16.57 12.25
C GLU A 277 19.65 -16.96 13.74
N ASN A 278 18.50 -17.45 14.23
CA ASN A 278 18.37 -17.97 15.59
C ASN A 278 19.28 -19.18 15.84
N LEU A 279 19.37 -20.11 14.89
CA LEU A 279 20.30 -21.25 14.96
C LEU A 279 21.76 -20.79 15.00
N ARG A 280 22.14 -19.79 14.17
CA ARG A 280 23.49 -19.22 14.18
C ARG A 280 23.83 -18.56 15.51
N ARG A 281 22.96 -17.67 16.01
CA ARG A 281 23.15 -16.95 17.28
C ARG A 281 23.31 -17.91 18.46
N ARG A 282 22.64 -19.06 18.42
CA ARG A 282 22.68 -20.07 19.49
C ARG A 282 23.88 -21.01 19.39
N SER A 283 24.47 -21.16 18.21
CA SER A 283 25.71 -21.93 18.01
C SER A 283 26.96 -21.20 18.53
N SER A 284 26.89 -19.87 18.68
CA SER A 284 28.01 -19.00 19.07
C SER A 284 28.04 -18.61 20.55
N VAL A 285 27.10 -19.10 21.38
CA VAL A 285 27.11 -18.89 22.84
C VAL A 285 27.88 -20.04 23.51
N PRO A 286 28.95 -19.78 24.29
CA PRO A 286 29.63 -20.80 25.07
C PRO A 286 28.71 -21.35 26.14
N ASP A 287 28.71 -22.68 26.27
CA ASP A 287 27.86 -23.46 27.16
C ASP A 287 28.07 -23.03 28.62
N SER A 288 27.18 -22.18 29.12
CA SER A 288 27.17 -21.72 30.50
C SER A 288 25.75 -21.73 31.03
N ASN A 289 25.47 -22.79 31.79
CA ASN A 289 24.46 -22.91 32.82
C ASN A 289 23.02 -22.47 32.49
N HIS A 290 22.16 -23.40 32.03
CA HIS A 290 20.92 -23.74 32.75
C HIS A 290 20.22 -24.99 32.20
N LYS A 291 19.53 -25.70 33.11
CA LYS A 291 18.73 -26.93 32.91
C LYS A 291 17.51 -26.76 31.98
N ILE A 292 17.72 -26.55 30.69
CA ILE A 292 16.70 -26.79 29.66
C ILE A 292 17.40 -27.58 28.57
N ASP A 293 16.87 -28.75 28.18
CA ASP A 293 17.43 -29.61 27.12
C ASP A 293 17.67 -28.78 25.84
N PRO A 294 18.93 -28.33 25.57
CA PRO A 294 19.22 -27.47 24.44
C PRO A 294 19.21 -28.27 23.14
N GLY A 295 19.29 -29.62 23.24
CA GLY A 295 19.27 -30.54 22.12
C GLY A 295 17.89 -30.66 21.51
N ALA A 296 16.86 -30.90 22.33
CA ALA A 296 15.47 -31.03 21.86
C ALA A 296 14.97 -29.78 21.12
N ASN A 297 15.17 -28.58 21.68
CA ASN A 297 14.75 -27.34 21.01
C ASN A 297 15.55 -27.03 19.74
N ARG A 298 16.81 -27.47 19.65
CA ARG A 298 17.64 -27.28 18.45
C ARG A 298 17.26 -28.26 17.35
N GLU A 299 16.93 -29.50 17.71
CA GLU A 299 16.39 -30.51 16.78
C GLU A 299 15.03 -30.03 16.21
N THR A 300 14.15 -29.47 17.07
CA THR A 300 12.87 -28.89 16.64
C THR A 300 13.04 -27.76 15.63
N LEU A 301 13.91 -26.78 15.91
CA LEU A 301 14.18 -25.66 14.99
C LEU A 301 14.80 -26.12 13.66
N ARG A 302 15.59 -27.20 13.69
CA ARG A 302 16.16 -27.80 12.47
C ARG A 302 15.08 -28.49 11.63
N ASN A 303 14.17 -29.21 12.28
CA ASN A 303 13.05 -29.86 11.62
C ASN A 303 12.06 -28.84 11.03
N GLU A 304 11.80 -27.73 11.73
CA GLU A 304 10.99 -26.61 11.23
C GLU A 304 11.63 -25.92 10.02
N LEU A 305 12.95 -25.71 10.04
CA LEU A 305 13.69 -25.16 8.90
C LEU A 305 13.58 -26.06 7.66
N GLU A 306 13.72 -27.38 7.84
CA GLU A 306 13.64 -28.33 6.73
C GLU A 306 12.21 -28.41 6.16
N SER A 307 11.20 -28.42 7.03
CA SER A 307 9.79 -28.34 6.65
C SER A 307 9.49 -27.06 5.85
N THR A 308 10.02 -25.91 6.30
CA THR A 308 9.85 -24.62 5.62
C THR A 308 10.49 -24.62 4.23
N LYS A 309 11.69 -25.20 4.08
CA LYS A 309 12.34 -25.36 2.76
C LYS A 309 11.53 -26.27 1.83
N GLN A 310 10.95 -27.33 2.36
CA GLN A 310 10.10 -28.23 1.57
C GLN A 310 8.81 -27.53 1.11
N CYS A 311 8.15 -26.76 1.99
CA CYS A 311 7.01 -25.93 1.62
C CYS A 311 7.36 -24.92 0.52
N LEU A 312 8.52 -24.26 0.59
CA LEU A 312 9.00 -23.35 -0.45
C LEU A 312 9.25 -24.07 -1.79
N SER A 313 9.84 -25.26 -1.76
CA SER A 313 10.08 -26.06 -2.97
C SER A 313 8.77 -26.48 -3.66
N ILE A 314 7.74 -26.83 -2.89
CA ILE A 314 6.43 -27.22 -3.43
C ILE A 314 5.73 -26.00 -4.04
N SER A 315 5.73 -24.87 -3.33
CA SER A 315 5.13 -23.61 -3.79
C SER A 315 5.80 -23.06 -5.06
N ALA A 316 7.12 -23.18 -5.18
CA ALA A 316 7.89 -22.79 -6.37
C ALA A 316 7.63 -23.69 -7.58
N SER A 317 7.38 -24.99 -7.36
CA SER A 317 7.04 -25.93 -8.43
C SER A 317 5.65 -25.65 -9.01
N GLY A 318 4.67 -25.29 -8.16
CA GLY A 318 3.33 -24.89 -8.58
C GLY A 318 3.27 -23.58 -9.38
N THR A 319 4.22 -22.65 -9.18
CA THR A 319 4.31 -21.39 -9.94
C THR A 319 4.85 -21.60 -11.36
N MET A 320 5.68 -22.63 -11.58
CA MET A 320 6.23 -22.97 -12.88
C MET A 320 5.20 -23.67 -13.77
N GLU A 321 4.37 -24.57 -13.23
CA GLU A 321 3.29 -25.22 -14.01
C GLU A 321 2.18 -24.23 -14.43
N ASN A 322 1.85 -23.25 -13.58
CA ASN A 322 0.86 -22.22 -13.92
C ASN A 322 1.31 -21.24 -15.02
N LYS A 323 2.63 -21.03 -15.18
CA LYS A 323 3.17 -20.21 -16.29
C LYS A 323 2.94 -20.83 -17.66
N TYR A 324 2.83 -22.16 -17.76
CA TYR A 324 2.57 -22.85 -19.02
C TYR A 324 1.07 -22.97 -19.35
N ALA A 325 0.18 -22.88 -18.35
CA ALA A 325 -1.27 -22.95 -18.56
C ALA A 325 -1.90 -21.62 -19.04
N CYS A 326 -1.23 -20.47 -18.84
CA CYS A 326 -1.68 -19.16 -19.33
C CYS A 326 -1.18 -18.81 -20.76
N LEU A 327 -0.49 -19.72 -21.44
CA LEU A 327 0.08 -19.52 -22.78
C LEU A 327 -0.66 -20.29 -23.90
N HIS A 328 -1.81 -20.90 -23.60
CA HIS A 328 -2.72 -21.53 -24.56
C HIS A 328 -4.15 -21.04 -24.35
#